data_AF-A0ABD1DH65-F1
#
_entry.id   AF-A0ABD1DH65-F1
#
_cell.length_a   1.000
_cell.length_b   1.000
_cell.length_c   1.000
_cell.angle_alpha   90.00
_cell.angle_beta   90.00
_cell.angle_gamma   90.00
#
_symmetry.space_group_name_H-M   'P 1'
#
loop_
_entity.id
_entity.type
_entity.pdbx_description
1 polymer ?
#
loop_
_entity_poly.entity_id
_entity_poly.type
_entity_poly.pdbx_seq_one_letter_code
_entity_poly.pdbx_strand_id
1 'polypeptide(L)' 'MTHLDKLRIWNKTIRVMASKHQAVQLPKEGQPDAGLTRDYAQNPLHRFKKPGSKNYQNIYPPSATLHLSNIP' A
#
# COMPACT_ATOMS: atom_id res chain seq x y z
N MET A 1 -2.72 -8.39 -7.40
CA MET A 1 -3.76 -7.61 -8.14
C MET A 1 -5.17 -8.12 -7.89
N THR A 2 -5.34 -9.29 -7.29
CA THR A 2 -6.63 -9.99 -7.12
C THR A 2 -7.65 -9.32 -6.21
N HIS A 3 -7.23 -8.46 -5.28
CA HIS A 3 -8.12 -7.98 -4.21
C HIS A 3 -8.53 -6.51 -4.31
N LEU A 4 -7.82 -5.68 -5.08
CA LEU A 4 -8.02 -4.21 -5.10
C LEU A 4 -8.48 -3.64 -6.45
N ASP A 5 -8.33 -4.39 -7.55
CA ASP A 5 -8.79 -3.91 -8.85
C ASP A 5 -10.32 -3.73 -8.86
N LYS A 6 -10.79 -2.61 -9.44
CA LYS A 6 -12.21 -2.24 -9.57
C LYS A 6 -12.95 -1.97 -8.25
N LEU A 7 -12.24 -1.81 -7.13
CA LEU A 7 -12.88 -1.33 -5.89
C LEU A 7 -13.24 0.15 -5.99
N ARG A 8 -14.27 0.56 -5.24
CA ARG A 8 -14.67 1.97 -5.12
C ARG A 8 -14.04 2.59 -3.89
N ILE A 9 -13.24 3.63 -4.09
CA ILE A 9 -12.60 4.44 -3.03
C ILE A 9 -12.93 5.90 -3.30
N TRP A 10 -13.41 6.62 -2.27
CA TRP A 10 -13.84 8.03 -2.39
C TRP A 10 -14.77 8.27 -3.60
N ASN A 11 -15.76 7.39 -3.76
CA ASN A 11 -16.73 7.37 -4.85
C ASN A 11 -16.14 7.18 -6.26
N LYS A 12 -14.86 6.77 -6.39
CA LYS A 12 -14.22 6.48 -7.67
C LYS A 12 -13.79 5.01 -7.74
N THR A 13 -14.08 4.37 -8.86
CA THR A 13 -13.59 3.00 -9.14
C THR A 13 -12.11 3.08 -9.49
N ILE A 14 -11.26 2.38 -8.74
CA ILE A 14 -9.81 2.33 -9.03
C ILE A 14 -9.49 1.20 -10.00
N ARG A 15 -8.40 1.35 -10.76
CA ARG A 15 -7.85 0.31 -11.63
C ARG A 15 -6.44 -0.03 -11.19
N VAL A 16 -6.16 -1.31 -11.00
CA VAL A 16 -4.87 -1.80 -10.52
C VAL A 16 -4.27 -2.75 -11.55
N MET A 17 -3.06 -2.44 -12.02
CA MET A 17 -2.32 -3.24 -13.00
C MET A 17 -0.84 -3.29 -12.62
N ALA A 18 -0.13 -4.31 -13.09
CA ALA A 18 1.32 -4.36 -12.96
C ALA A 18 1.95 -3.21 -13.76
N SER A 19 2.88 -2.49 -13.13
CA SER A 19 3.62 -1.43 -13.80
C SER A 19 4.52 -2.01 -14.90
N LYS A 20 4.72 -1.22 -15.96
CA LYS A 20 5.77 -1.50 -16.97
C LYS A 20 7.15 -1.04 -16.49
N HIS A 21 7.21 -0.20 -15.46
CA HIS A 21 8.45 0.32 -14.88
C HIS A 21 8.90 -0.59 -13.72
N GLN A 22 10.19 -0.89 -13.65
CA GLN A 22 10.75 -1.76 -12.62
C GLN A 22 10.88 -1.08 -11.25
N ALA A 23 11.09 0.23 -11.23
CA ALA A 23 11.29 1.01 -10.01
C ALA A 23 10.70 2.43 -10.14
N VAL A 24 10.41 3.05 -8.99
CA VAL A 24 10.03 4.46 -8.89
C VAL A 24 11.28 5.26 -8.52
N GLN A 25 11.57 6.31 -9.28
CA GLN A 25 12.70 7.20 -8.99
C GLN A 25 12.25 8.30 -8.03
N LEU A 26 13.11 8.64 -7.07
CA LEU A 26 12.85 9.77 -6.17
C LEU A 26 13.24 11.09 -6.88
N PRO A 27 12.36 12.10 -6.85
CA PRO A 27 12.68 13.41 -7.40
C PRO A 27 13.82 14.06 -6.60
N LYS A 28 14.62 14.87 -7.28
CA LYS A 28 15.63 15.70 -6.64
C LYS A 28 14.95 16.82 -5.85
N GLU A 29 15.59 17.29 -4.78
CA GLU A 29 15.12 18.45 -4.04
C GLU A 29 14.92 19.65 -4.97
N GLY A 30 13.82 20.38 -4.78
CA GLY A 30 13.47 21.56 -5.59
C GLY A 30 12.70 21.28 -6.89
N GLN A 31 12.41 20.01 -7.23
CA GLN A 31 11.55 19.70 -8.37
C GLN A 31 10.06 19.90 -8.06
N PRO A 32 9.23 20.31 -9.04
CA PRO A 32 7.79 20.56 -8.84
C PRO A 32 7.00 19.36 -8.31
N ASP A 33 7.49 18.14 -8.55
CA ASP A 33 6.87 16.87 -8.18
C ASP A 33 7.38 16.29 -6.84
N ALA A 34 8.26 17.01 -6.13
CA ALA A 34 8.85 16.56 -4.86
C ALA A 34 7.81 16.24 -3.75
N GLY A 35 6.57 16.76 -3.86
CA GLY A 35 5.48 16.43 -2.94
C GLY A 35 4.64 15.21 -3.33
N LEU A 36 4.77 14.72 -4.56
CA LEU A 36 3.94 13.65 -5.13
C LEU A 36 4.57 12.26 -4.97
N THR A 37 5.87 12.20 -4.68
CA THR A 37 6.61 10.95 -4.45
C THR A 37 7.06 10.87 -3.00
N ARG A 38 6.84 9.73 -2.35
CA ARG A 38 7.23 9.48 -0.96
C ARG A 38 7.92 8.13 -0.84
N ASP A 39 9.03 8.09 -0.10
CA ASP A 39 9.71 6.84 0.26
C ASP A 39 9.18 6.31 1.60
N TYR A 40 8.76 5.04 1.60
CA TYR A 40 8.28 4.33 2.79
C TYR A 40 9.17 3.14 3.17
N ALA A 41 10.30 2.90 2.50
CA ALA A 41 11.11 1.68 2.68
C ALA A 41 11.48 1.36 4.14
N GLN A 42 11.70 2.40 4.96
CA GLN A 42 12.09 2.27 6.37
C GLN A 42 10.94 2.43 7.37
N ASN A 43 9.68 2.51 6.93
CA ASN A 43 8.57 2.75 7.84
C ASN A 43 8.42 1.62 8.88
N PRO A 44 8.42 1.93 10.20
CA PRO A 44 8.33 0.93 11.26
C PRO A 44 6.98 0.20 11.29
N LEU A 45 5.92 0.74 10.67
CA LEU A 45 4.58 0.18 10.65
C LEU A 45 4.35 -0.86 9.52
N HIS A 46 5.39 -1.23 8.76
CA HIS A 46 5.30 -2.27 7.75
C HIS A 46 4.95 -3.64 8.33
N ARG A 47 3.81 -4.21 7.93
CA ARG A 47 3.31 -5.50 8.45
C ARG A 47 4.05 -6.72 7.90
N PHE A 48 4.74 -6.59 6.77
CA PHE A 48 5.38 -7.70 6.05
C PHE A 48 6.92 -7.63 6.00
N LYS A 49 7.55 -6.86 6.89
CA LYS A 49 9.01 -6.67 6.92
C LYS A 49 9.79 -7.95 7.28
N LYS A 50 9.22 -8.81 8.14
CA LYS A 50 9.87 -10.03 8.63
C LYS A 50 9.30 -11.27 7.91
N PRO A 51 10.15 -12.11 7.27
CA PRO A 51 9.74 -13.42 6.79
C PRO A 51 9.10 -14.25 7.93
N GLY A 52 8.07 -15.04 7.61
CA GLY A 52 7.37 -15.86 8.61
C GLY A 52 6.51 -15.10 9.62
N SER A 53 6.32 -13.78 9.44
CA SER A 53 5.43 -12.99 10.28
C SER A 53 4.00 -13.58 10.28
N LYS A 54 3.38 -13.68 11.47
CA LYS A 54 1.96 -14.06 11.60
C LYS A 54 1.02 -13.10 10.85
N ASN A 55 1.48 -11.91 10.45
CA ASN A 55 0.71 -11.00 9.60
C ASN A 55 0.32 -11.62 8.24
N TYR A 56 1.10 -12.56 7.70
CA TYR A 56 0.73 -13.26 6.46
C TYR A 56 -0.54 -14.11 6.61
N GLN A 57 -0.85 -14.57 7.82
CA GLN A 57 -2.09 -15.30 8.11
C GLN A 57 -3.31 -14.38 8.26
N ASN A 58 -3.08 -13.06 8.27
CA ASN A 58 -4.12 -12.05 8.49
C ASN A 58 -4.42 -11.23 7.23
N ILE A 59 -4.26 -11.83 6.05
CA ILE A 59 -4.58 -11.22 4.76
C ILE A 59 -5.93 -11.77 4.29
N TYR A 60 -6.92 -10.88 4.19
CA TYR A 60 -8.30 -11.22 3.81
C TYR A 60 -8.79 -10.32 2.67
N PRO A 61 -9.76 -10.77 1.86
CA PRO A 61 -10.40 -9.89 0.89
C PRO A 61 -11.09 -8.70 1.59
N PRO A 62 -11.27 -7.56 0.90
CA PRO A 62 -12.00 -6.41 1.42
C PRO A 62 -13.40 -6.79 1.92
N SER A 63 -13.78 -6.27 3.08
CA SER A 63 -15.07 -6.50 3.72
C SER A 63 -15.55 -5.22 4.42
N ALA A 64 -16.86 -5.13 4.67
CA ALA A 64 -17.45 -4.08 5.49
C ALA A 64 -17.09 -4.25 6.99
N THR A 65 -16.66 -5.44 7.40
CA THR A 65 -16.24 -5.75 8.77
C THR A 65 -14.74 -5.56 8.92
N LEU A 66 -14.31 -4.81 9.96
CA LEU A 66 -12.91 -4.56 10.27
C LEU A 66 -12.48 -5.34 11.51
N HIS A 67 -11.30 -5.95 11.44
CA HIS A 67 -10.60 -6.48 12.62
C HIS A 67 -9.72 -5.38 13.22
N LEU A 68 -9.96 -5.02 14.48
CA LEU A 68 -9.18 -4.03 15.22
C LEU A 68 -8.20 -4.75 16.15
N SER A 69 -6.97 -4.24 16.23
CA SER A 69 -5.91 -4.79 17.09
C SER A 69 -5.01 -3.65 17.59
N ASN A 70 -4.25 -3.89 18.66
CA ASN A 70 -3.34 -2.89 19.25
C ASN A 70 -4.06 -1.61 19.73
N ILE A 71 -5.25 -1.80 20.34
CA ILE A 71 -6.00 -0.75 21.02
C ILE A 71 -5.32 -0.51 22.39
N PRO A 72 -4.99 0.75 22.75
CA PRO A 72 -4.35 1.08 24.03
C PRO A 72 -5.29 0.92 25.23
#